data_AF-A0A2K8L7P0-F1
#
_entry.id   AF-A0A2K8L7P0-F1
#
_cell.length_a   1.000
_cell.length_b   1.000
_cell.length_c   1.000
_cell.angle_alpha   90.00
_cell.angle_beta   90.00
_cell.angle_gamma   90.00
#
_symmetry.space_group_name_H-M   'P 1'
#
loop_
_entity.id
_entity.type
_entity.pdbx_description
1 polymer ?
#
loop_
_entity_poly.entity_id
_entity_poly.type
_entity_poly.pdbx_seq_one_letter_code
_entity_poly.pdbx_strand_id
1 'polypeptide(L)'
;MNIDFSLAPWGMTFAAAMFVIGNGVWMNRLARNSAWMGWIMWTLSAIVVLVAAAAIEQQLGNGEGIWASLTSVNAENHWIVVTLYALISIPGAASILFRQPVGWTRLAALATVIIVLIPLGSQLQDPNDPRLALSLGITSAACALIWLWSKLLDCEPEHVRKTVPVEEMDQ
;
A
#
# COMPACT_ATOMS: atom_id res chain seq x y z
N MET A 1 25.82 -13.17 -12.45
CA MET A 1 24.52 -13.56 -11.86
C MET A 1 23.45 -13.16 -12.86
N ASN A 2 22.89 -14.11 -13.62
CA ASN A 2 21.80 -13.84 -14.56
C ASN A 2 20.51 -13.70 -13.73
N ILE A 3 20.06 -12.48 -13.52
CA ILE A 3 18.75 -12.21 -12.91
C ILE A 3 17.73 -12.48 -14.01
N ASP A 4 16.87 -13.47 -13.80
CA ASP A 4 15.73 -13.69 -14.68
C ASP A 4 14.69 -12.59 -14.42
N PHE A 5 14.59 -11.67 -15.37
CA PHE A 5 13.68 -10.54 -15.29
C PHE A 5 12.27 -10.84 -15.83
N SER A 6 12.00 -12.06 -16.30
CA SER A 6 10.68 -12.47 -16.78
C SER A 6 9.59 -12.31 -15.70
N LEU A 7 9.97 -12.43 -14.43
CA LEU A 7 9.08 -12.32 -13.27
C LEU A 7 8.94 -10.90 -12.72
N ALA A 8 9.79 -9.96 -13.16
CA ALA A 8 9.79 -8.59 -12.66
C ALA A 8 8.42 -7.87 -12.84
N PRO A 9 7.67 -8.03 -13.94
CA PRO A 9 6.34 -7.43 -14.09
C PRO A 9 5.34 -7.89 -13.03
N TRP A 10 5.37 -9.17 -12.64
CA TRP A 10 4.49 -9.72 -11.61
C TRP A 10 4.81 -9.13 -10.23
N GLY A 11 6.10 -9.07 -9.88
CA GLY A 11 6.54 -8.47 -8.61
C GLY A 11 6.16 -6.99 -8.51
N MET A 12 6.37 -6.21 -9.58
CA MET A 12 6.00 -4.79 -9.62
C MET A 12 4.48 -4.58 -9.52
N THR A 13 3.69 -5.38 -10.24
CA THR A 13 2.23 -5.30 -10.21
C THR A 13 1.70 -5.67 -8.82
N PHE A 14 2.26 -6.71 -8.20
CA PHE A 14 1.87 -7.12 -6.86
C PHE A 14 2.22 -6.06 -5.81
N ALA A 15 3.43 -5.49 -5.87
CA ALA A 15 3.83 -4.38 -5.00
C ALA A 15 2.93 -3.15 -5.16
N ALA A 16 2.55 -2.81 -6.40
CA ALA A 16 1.60 -1.73 -6.67
C ALA A 16 0.21 -2.03 -6.11
N ALA A 17 -0.28 -3.26 -6.24
CA ALA A 17 -1.56 -3.67 -5.66
C ALA A 17 -1.53 -3.58 -4.12
N MET A 18 -0.46 -4.07 -3.48
CA MET A 18 -0.23 -3.92 -2.03
C MET A 18 -0.24 -2.45 -1.61
N PHE A 19 0.44 -1.57 -2.36
CA PHE A 19 0.44 -0.14 -2.11
C PHE A 19 -0.98 0.44 -2.14
N VAL A 20 -1.73 0.16 -3.21
CA VAL A 20 -3.08 0.71 -3.43
C VAL A 20 -4.04 0.23 -2.35
N ILE A 21 -4.06 -1.07 -2.06
CA ILE A 21 -4.95 -1.67 -1.06
C ILE A 21 -4.56 -1.17 0.33
N GLY A 22 -3.28 -1.23 0.68
CA GLY A 22 -2.76 -0.84 1.98
C GLY A 22 -3.10 0.59 2.33
N ASN A 23 -2.82 1.53 1.43
CA ASN A 23 -3.13 2.94 1.66
C ASN A 23 -4.63 3.23 1.50
N GLY A 24 -5.32 2.63 0.53
CA GLY A 24 -6.76 2.83 0.31
C GLY A 24 -7.63 2.42 1.50
N VAL A 25 -7.26 1.33 2.18
CA VAL A 25 -7.92 0.86 3.39
C VAL A 25 -7.82 1.87 4.55
N TRP A 26 -6.78 2.69 4.59
CA TRP A 26 -6.70 3.80 5.53
C TRP A 26 -7.39 5.07 4.99
N MET A 27 -7.29 5.34 3.69
CA MET A 27 -7.82 6.55 3.05
C MET A 27 -9.33 6.46 2.76
N ASN A 28 -10.12 6.33 3.83
CA ASN A 28 -11.58 6.39 3.74
C ASN A 28 -12.21 6.97 5.00
N ARG A 29 -13.49 7.36 4.87
CA ARG A 29 -14.30 7.97 5.94
C ARG A 29 -14.39 7.11 7.20
N LEU A 30 -14.45 5.78 7.08
CA LEU A 30 -14.59 4.90 8.24
C LEU A 30 -13.32 4.92 9.09
N ALA A 31 -12.15 4.80 8.46
CA ALA A 31 -10.87 4.85 9.14
C ALA A 31 -10.58 6.24 9.73
N ARG A 32 -11.05 7.32 9.09
CA ARG A 32 -10.94 8.68 9.63
C ARG A 32 -11.79 8.96 10.85
N ASN A 33 -12.99 8.42 10.87
CA ASN A 33 -13.90 8.58 12.01
C ASN A 33 -13.49 7.68 13.18
N SER A 34 -12.96 6.49 12.88
CA SER A 34 -12.49 5.53 13.88
C SER A 34 -11.25 4.80 13.39
N ALA A 35 -10.10 5.10 14.00
CA ALA A 35 -8.83 4.44 13.70
C ALA A 35 -8.90 2.92 13.88
N TRP A 36 -9.75 2.44 14.82
CA TRP A 36 -10.00 1.02 15.02
C TRP A 36 -10.60 0.34 13.78
N MET A 37 -11.49 1.01 13.07
CA MET A 37 -12.04 0.49 11.81
C MET A 37 -10.96 0.38 10.74
N GLY A 38 -10.03 1.34 10.71
CA GLY A 38 -8.83 1.28 9.87
C GLY A 38 -8.01 0.02 10.14
N TRP A 39 -7.73 -0.29 11.41
CA TRP A 39 -7.00 -1.51 11.78
C TRP A 39 -7.73 -2.81 11.38
N ILE A 40 -9.06 -2.87 11.54
CA ILE A 40 -9.85 -4.04 11.12
C ILE A 40 -9.73 -4.25 9.61
N MET A 41 -10.02 -3.22 8.82
CA MET A 41 -9.94 -3.30 7.36
C MET A 41 -8.52 -3.60 6.91
N TRP A 42 -7.50 -3.05 7.58
CA TRP A 42 -6.09 -3.29 7.28
C TRP A 42 -5.70 -4.74 7.54
N THR A 43 -6.19 -5.32 8.63
CA THR A 43 -5.95 -6.73 8.96
C THR A 43 -6.63 -7.66 7.96
N LEU A 44 -7.90 -7.38 7.62
CA LEU A 44 -8.65 -8.16 6.62
C LEU A 44 -7.97 -8.10 5.24
N SER A 45 -7.52 -6.93 4.83
CA SER A 45 -6.80 -6.76 3.57
C SER A 45 -5.42 -7.43 3.58
N ALA A 46 -4.70 -7.44 4.70
CA ALA A 46 -3.46 -8.19 4.83
C ALA A 46 -3.67 -9.71 4.58
N ILE A 47 -4.77 -10.27 5.09
CA ILE A 47 -5.14 -11.67 4.83
C ILE A 47 -5.41 -11.88 3.33
N VAL A 48 -6.14 -10.98 2.68
CA VAL A 48 -6.39 -11.05 1.22
C VAL A 48 -5.08 -10.96 0.43
N VAL A 49 -4.17 -10.08 0.83
CA VAL A 49 -2.84 -9.94 0.21
C VAL A 49 -2.02 -11.22 0.37
N LEU A 50 -2.07 -11.89 1.53
CA LEU A 50 -1.41 -13.18 1.73
C LEU A 50 -1.95 -14.26 0.80
N VAL A 51 -3.28 -14.35 0.66
CA VAL A 51 -3.90 -15.31 -0.26
C VAL A 51 -3.52 -15.00 -1.71
N ALA A 52 -3.49 -13.72 -2.09
CA ALA A 52 -3.03 -13.30 -3.41
C ALA A 52 -1.55 -13.61 -3.66
N ALA A 53 -0.69 -13.43 -2.65
CA ALA A 53 0.73 -13.78 -2.72
C ALA A 53 0.92 -15.28 -2.98
N ALA A 54 0.21 -16.13 -2.21
CA ALA A 54 0.25 -17.58 -2.38
C ALA A 54 -0.26 -18.01 -3.77
N ALA A 55 -1.30 -17.35 -4.29
CA ALA A 55 -1.80 -17.61 -5.64
C ALA A 55 -0.78 -17.24 -6.73
N ILE A 56 -0.07 -16.11 -6.57
CA ILE A 56 1.01 -15.72 -7.49
C ILE A 56 2.17 -16.70 -7.39
N GLU A 57 2.59 -17.09 -6.18
CA GLU A 57 3.65 -18.08 -5.98
C GLU A 57 3.30 -19.42 -6.64
N GLN A 58 2.05 -19.87 -6.53
CA GLN A 58 1.58 -21.07 -7.24
C GLN A 58 1.67 -20.92 -8.76
N GLN A 59 1.27 -19.77 -9.31
CA GLN A 59 1.33 -19.52 -10.76
C GLN A 59 2.77 -19.44 -11.28
N LEU A 60 3.69 -19.01 -10.43
CA LEU A 60 5.13 -18.91 -10.74
C LEU A 60 5.90 -20.21 -10.47
N GLY A 61 5.34 -21.11 -9.66
CA GLY A 61 5.90 -22.42 -9.31
C GLY A 61 5.24 -23.61 -10.05
N ASN A 62 5.65 -24.82 -9.69
CA ASN A 62 5.09 -26.07 -10.22
C ASN A 62 3.83 -26.51 -9.45
N GLY A 63 2.71 -25.79 -9.62
CA GLY A 63 1.36 -26.38 -9.62
C GLY A 63 0.78 -27.03 -8.35
N GLU A 64 1.43 -27.00 -7.19
CA GLU A 64 0.76 -27.45 -5.95
C GLU A 64 -0.33 -26.45 -5.54
N GLY A 65 -1.54 -26.95 -5.24
CA GLY A 65 -2.75 -26.12 -5.03
C GLY A 65 -2.58 -24.96 -4.02
N ILE A 66 -3.39 -23.90 -4.14
CA ILE A 66 -3.38 -22.70 -3.25
C ILE A 66 -3.32 -23.09 -1.76
N TRP A 67 -4.08 -24.11 -1.36
CA TRP A 67 -4.10 -24.61 0.01
C TRP A 67 -2.81 -25.30 0.44
N ALA A 68 -2.16 -26.02 -0.47
CA ALA A 68 -0.84 -26.59 -0.23
C ALA A 68 0.18 -25.45 -0.08
N SER A 69 0.20 -24.48 -1.00
CA SER A 69 1.07 -23.30 -0.89
C SER A 69 0.87 -22.53 0.43
N LEU A 70 -0.37 -22.25 0.84
CA LEU A 70 -0.63 -21.56 2.12
C LEU A 70 -0.20 -22.35 3.37
N THR A 71 -0.10 -23.67 3.30
CA THR A 71 0.23 -24.53 4.46
C THR A 71 1.63 -25.13 4.42
N SER A 72 2.25 -25.20 3.24
CA SER A 72 3.59 -25.75 3.00
C SER A 72 4.66 -24.68 2.81
N VAL A 73 4.27 -23.44 2.46
CA VAL A 73 5.21 -22.32 2.32
C VAL A 73 5.81 -21.97 3.68
N ASN A 74 7.14 -21.78 3.69
CA ASN A 74 7.91 -21.39 4.85
C ASN A 74 7.27 -20.15 5.51
N ALA A 75 7.01 -20.20 6.82
CA ALA A 75 6.38 -19.10 7.56
C ALA A 75 7.11 -17.75 7.36
N GLU A 76 8.40 -17.81 7.05
CA GLU A 76 9.25 -16.68 6.66
C GLU A 76 8.70 -15.90 5.45
N ASN A 77 8.24 -16.56 4.39
CA ASN A 77 7.73 -15.89 3.19
C ASN A 77 6.46 -15.09 3.49
N HIS A 78 5.54 -15.68 4.25
CA HIS A 78 4.33 -14.99 4.71
C HIS A 78 4.68 -13.77 5.56
N TRP A 79 5.67 -13.90 6.44
CA TRP A 79 6.14 -12.80 7.28
C TRP A 79 6.73 -11.66 6.46
N ILE A 80 7.52 -11.96 5.43
CA ILE A 80 8.08 -10.96 4.50
C ILE A 80 6.96 -10.19 3.80
N VAL A 81 5.96 -10.90 3.25
CA VAL A 81 4.83 -10.26 2.55
C VAL A 81 4.04 -9.35 3.49
N VAL A 82 3.72 -9.81 4.70
CA VAL A 82 2.99 -8.99 5.69
C VAL A 82 3.81 -7.79 6.14
N THR A 83 5.11 -7.96 6.34
CA THR A 83 6.00 -6.86 6.74
C THR A 83 6.10 -5.81 5.63
N LEU A 84 6.25 -6.24 4.37
CA LEU A 84 6.23 -5.35 3.21
C LEU A 84 4.89 -4.62 3.10
N TYR A 85 3.78 -5.34 3.31
CA TYR A 85 2.45 -4.75 3.33
C TYR A 85 2.29 -3.69 4.41
N ALA A 86 2.79 -3.95 5.62
CA ALA A 86 2.78 -3.00 6.72
C ALA A 86 3.58 -1.74 6.37
N LEU A 87 4.82 -1.90 5.90
CA LEU A 87 5.71 -0.79 5.55
C LEU A 87 5.12 0.09 4.44
N ILE A 88 4.57 -0.50 3.39
CA ILE A 88 4.03 0.24 2.25
C ILE A 88 2.71 0.95 2.57
N SER A 89 2.00 0.51 3.61
CA SER A 89 0.75 1.13 4.10
C SER A 89 0.96 2.34 5.03
N ILE A 90 2.20 2.59 5.47
CA ILE A 90 2.53 3.65 6.45
C ILE A 90 2.03 5.04 6.05
N PRO A 91 2.19 5.52 4.79
CA PRO A 91 1.80 6.88 4.43
C PRO A 91 0.31 7.16 4.71
N GLY A 92 -0.57 6.23 4.31
CA GLY A 92 -2.00 6.29 4.60
C GLY A 92 -2.28 6.16 6.10
N ALA A 93 -1.73 5.12 6.74
CA ALA A 93 -1.96 4.86 8.16
C ALA A 93 -1.55 6.04 9.05
N ALA A 94 -0.32 6.54 8.88
CA ALA A 94 0.21 7.65 9.65
C ALA A 94 -0.62 8.93 9.44
N SER A 95 -1.02 9.22 8.21
CA SER A 95 -1.85 10.38 7.90
C SER A 95 -3.20 10.34 8.64
N ILE A 96 -3.82 9.17 8.75
CA ILE A 96 -5.07 9.01 9.49
C ILE A 96 -4.87 9.07 10.99
N LEU A 97 -3.87 8.36 11.52
CA LEU A 97 -3.57 8.32 12.95
C LEU A 97 -3.19 9.70 13.49
N PHE A 98 -2.48 10.50 12.69
CA PHE A 98 -2.13 11.88 13.02
C PHE A 98 -3.17 12.92 12.57
N ARG A 99 -4.35 12.48 12.09
CA ARG A 99 -5.46 13.35 11.66
C ARG A 99 -5.03 14.42 10.66
N GLN A 100 -4.16 14.05 9.72
CA GLN A 100 -3.68 14.96 8.69
C GLN A 100 -4.81 15.31 7.71
N PRO A 101 -4.83 16.55 7.18
CA PRO A 101 -5.75 16.94 6.13
C PRO A 101 -5.67 16.01 4.90
N VAL A 102 -6.75 15.93 4.14
CA VAL A 102 -6.80 15.05 2.96
C VAL A 102 -5.71 15.42 1.94
N GLY A 103 -5.43 16.72 1.78
CA GLY A 103 -4.35 17.19 0.90
C GLY A 103 -2.98 16.57 1.25
N TRP A 104 -2.64 16.55 2.54
CA TRP A 104 -1.40 15.95 3.03
C TRP A 104 -1.39 14.43 2.90
N THR A 105 -2.54 13.80 3.14
CA THR A 105 -2.69 12.34 2.99
C THR A 105 -2.45 11.92 1.54
N ARG A 106 -3.03 12.65 0.58
CA ARG A 106 -2.83 12.42 -0.86
C ARG A 106 -1.38 12.64 -1.27
N LEU A 107 -0.77 13.72 -0.80
CA LEU A 107 0.62 14.03 -1.11
C LEU A 107 1.54 12.91 -0.60
N ALA A 108 1.36 12.47 0.65
CA ALA A 108 2.16 11.39 1.23
C ALA A 108 2.04 10.09 0.41
N ALA A 109 0.82 9.64 0.10
CA ALA A 109 0.61 8.43 -0.68
C ALA A 109 1.16 8.56 -2.12
N LEU A 110 0.87 9.65 -2.83
CA LEU A 110 1.36 9.83 -4.19
C LEU A 110 2.88 9.98 -4.26
N ALA A 111 3.48 10.73 -3.33
CA ALA A 111 4.93 10.86 -3.29
C ALA A 111 5.61 9.51 -3.06
N THR A 112 5.10 8.69 -2.12
CA THR A 112 5.65 7.36 -1.88
C THR A 112 5.52 6.45 -3.10
N VAL A 113 4.36 6.44 -3.78
CA VAL A 113 4.19 5.57 -4.94
C VAL A 113 5.13 5.95 -6.09
N ILE A 114 5.35 7.25 -6.30
CA ILE A 114 6.30 7.78 -7.28
C ILE A 114 7.73 7.37 -6.91
N ILE A 115 8.14 7.51 -5.65
CA ILE A 115 9.50 7.17 -5.21
C ILE A 115 9.76 5.66 -5.28
N VAL A 116 8.76 4.84 -4.93
CA VAL A 116 8.93 3.38 -4.79
C VAL A 116 8.76 2.64 -6.12
N LEU A 117 7.83 3.07 -6.98
CA LEU A 117 7.51 2.35 -8.21
C LEU A 117 8.19 2.90 -9.47
N ILE A 118 8.66 4.16 -9.46
CA ILE A 118 9.50 4.63 -10.57
C ILE A 118 10.88 4.00 -10.42
N PRO A 119 11.45 3.40 -11.47
CA PRO A 119 12.78 2.85 -11.40
C PRO A 119 13.80 3.96 -11.18
N LEU A 120 14.52 3.89 -10.07
CA LEU A 120 15.66 4.75 -9.78
C LEU A 120 16.93 3.91 -9.96
N GLY A 121 17.45 3.78 -11.18
CA GLY A 121 18.64 2.97 -11.43
C GLY A 121 19.01 2.79 -12.89
N SER A 122 19.62 1.65 -13.22
CA SER A 122 20.14 1.32 -14.56
C SER A 122 19.10 1.35 -15.68
N GLN A 123 17.80 1.22 -15.35
CA GLN A 123 16.72 1.35 -16.33
C GLN A 123 16.59 2.79 -16.88
N LEU A 124 17.01 3.82 -16.13
CA LEU A 124 17.06 5.20 -16.64
C LEU A 124 18.24 5.42 -17.60
N GLN A 125 19.23 4.52 -17.59
CA GLN A 125 20.42 4.62 -18.44
C GLN A 125 20.21 3.98 -19.82
N ASP A 126 19.20 3.12 -19.98
CA ASP A 126 18.78 2.55 -21.27
C ASP A 126 17.32 2.93 -21.57
N PRO A 127 17.07 4.06 -22.27
CA PRO A 127 15.72 4.52 -22.58
C PRO A 127 14.93 3.60 -23.53
N ASN A 128 15.59 2.58 -24.12
CA ASN A 128 14.91 1.59 -24.96
C ASN A 128 14.48 0.35 -24.18
N ASP A 129 14.71 0.26 -22.87
CA ASP A 129 14.25 -0.86 -22.06
C ASP A 129 12.70 -0.82 -21.91
N PRO A 130 11.95 -1.81 -22.44
CA PRO A 130 10.49 -1.85 -22.32
C PRO A 130 9.99 -1.88 -20.87
N ARG A 131 10.86 -2.22 -19.89
CA ARG A 131 10.53 -2.24 -18.47
C ARG A 131 10.36 -0.84 -17.88
N LEU A 132 11.00 0.17 -18.46
CA LEU A 132 10.81 1.56 -18.05
C LEU A 132 9.38 2.02 -18.39
N ALA A 133 8.88 1.69 -19.58
CA ALA A 133 7.50 1.99 -19.95
C ALA A 133 6.49 1.25 -19.05
N LEU A 134 6.76 -0.02 -18.72
CA LEU A 134 5.91 -0.82 -17.85
C LEU A 134 5.84 -0.28 -16.42
N SER A 135 6.98 0.07 -15.82
CA SER A 135 7.04 0.65 -14.47
C SER A 135 6.38 2.03 -14.39
N LEU A 136 6.57 2.90 -15.40
CA LEU A 136 5.85 4.17 -15.49
C LEU A 136 4.34 3.94 -15.65
N GLY A 137 3.92 2.94 -16.43
CA GLY A 137 2.52 2.57 -16.59
C GLY A 137 1.90 2.09 -15.26
N ILE A 138 2.57 1.19 -14.54
CA ILE A 138 2.14 0.69 -13.24
C ILE A 138 2.09 1.83 -12.20
N THR A 139 3.12 2.67 -12.15
CA THR A 139 3.14 3.84 -11.25
C THR A 139 1.97 4.78 -11.54
N SER A 140 1.75 5.11 -12.81
CA SER A 140 0.67 6.00 -13.24
C SER A 140 -0.70 5.42 -12.90
N ALA A 141 -0.89 4.11 -13.10
CA ALA A 141 -2.11 3.41 -12.71
C ALA A 141 -2.32 3.43 -11.18
N ALA A 142 -1.27 3.17 -10.39
CA ALA A 142 -1.35 3.21 -8.94
C ALA A 142 -1.68 4.62 -8.42
N CYS A 143 -1.05 5.67 -8.98
CA CYS A 143 -1.37 7.07 -8.71
C CYS A 143 -2.85 7.37 -8.99
N ALA A 144 -3.34 6.98 -10.17
CA ALA A 144 -4.71 7.22 -10.59
C ALA A 144 -5.72 6.52 -9.66
N LEU A 145 -5.44 5.26 -9.29
CA LEU A 145 -6.27 4.49 -8.37
C LEU A 145 -6.31 5.12 -6.98
N ILE A 146 -5.16 5.49 -6.41
CA ILE A 146 -5.09 6.16 -5.10
C ILE A 146 -5.81 7.51 -5.12
N TRP A 147 -5.63 8.28 -6.18
CA TRP A 147 -6.31 9.56 -6.34
C TRP A 147 -7.82 9.38 -6.41
N LEU A 148 -8.30 8.45 -7.25
CA LEU A 148 -9.71 8.11 -7.40
C LEU A 148 -10.29 7.63 -6.07
N TRP A 149 -9.61 6.71 -5.39
CA TRP A 149 -9.99 6.20 -4.08
C TRP A 149 -10.14 7.33 -3.07
N SER A 150 -9.15 8.22 -3.00
CA SER A 150 -9.17 9.37 -2.09
C SER A 150 -10.26 10.40 -2.44
N LYS A 151 -10.70 10.48 -3.70
CA LYS A 151 -11.81 11.36 -4.08
C LYS A 151 -13.17 10.77 -3.75
N LEU A 152 -13.30 9.44 -3.84
CA LEU A 152 -14.57 8.74 -3.65
C LEU A 152 -14.85 8.41 -2.18
N LEU A 153 -13.82 8.04 -1.42
CA LEU A 153 -14.01 7.41 -0.10
C LEU A 153 -13.45 8.23 1.06
N ASP A 154 -12.51 9.15 0.81
CA ASP A 154 -11.82 9.91 1.86
C ASP A 154 -12.58 11.20 2.25
N CYS A 155 -12.35 11.69 3.47
CA CYS A 155 -12.99 12.90 4.00
C CYS A 155 -12.05 13.75 4.86
N GLU A 156 -12.38 15.01 5.15
CA GLU A 156 -11.56 15.76 6.10
C GLU A 156 -11.68 15.18 7.53
N PRO A 157 -10.60 15.24 8.34
CA PRO A 157 -10.64 14.76 9.70
C PRO A 157 -11.50 15.68 10.58
N GLU A 158 -12.32 15.09 11.45
CA GLU A 158 -13.08 15.83 12.45
C GLU A 158 -12.13 16.41 13.50
N HIS A 159 -12.08 17.74 13.57
CA HIS A 159 -11.30 18.45 14.58
C HIS A 159 -12.10 18.54 15.87
N VAL A 160 -11.94 17.56 16.75
CA VAL A 160 -12.46 17.68 18.12
C VAL A 160 -11.57 18.70 18.84
N ARG A 161 -12.03 19.95 18.94
CA ARG A 161 -11.41 20.96 19.81
C ARG A 161 -11.43 20.36 21.22
N LYS A 162 -10.25 20.09 21.78
CA LYS A 162 -10.12 20.04 23.24
C LYS A 162 -10.39 21.47 23.69
N THR A 163 -11.63 21.77 24.06
CA THR A 163 -11.90 22.93 24.89
C THR A 163 -11.17 22.68 26.20
N VAL A 164 -9.99 23.27 26.33
CA VAL A 164 -9.35 23.42 27.63
C VAL A 164 -10.40 24.15 28.49
N PRO A 165 -10.87 23.58 29.61
CA PRO A 165 -11.71 24.33 30.52
C PRO A 165 -10.93 25.59 30.90
N VAL A 166 -11.54 26.75 30.69
CA VAL A 166 -10.94 28.09 30.93
C VAL A 166 -10.75 28.36 32.44
N GLU A 167 -10.84 27.33 33.28
CA GLU A 167 -10.71 27.43 34.74
C GLU A 167 -9.26 27.45 35.22
N GLU A 168 -8.27 27.16 34.36
CA GLU A 168 -6.84 27.15 34.72
C GLU A 168 -6.04 28.38 34.26
N MET A 169 -6.67 29.41 33.68
CA MET A 169 -5.97 30.64 33.26
C MET A 169 -5.92 31.76 34.32
N ASP A 170 -6.64 31.61 35.44
CA ASP A 170 -6.78 32.64 36.48
C ASP A 170 -6.22 32.22 37.86
N GLN A 171 -5.26 31.28 37.93
CA GLN A 171 -4.49 30.99 39.15
C GLN A 171 -3.02 31.40 39.06
#